data_AF-A0A3C0APE5-F1
#
_entry.id   AF-A0A3C0APE5-F1
#
_cell.length_a   1.000
_cell.length_b   1.000
_cell.length_c   1.000
_cell.angle_alpha   90.00
_cell.angle_beta   90.00
_cell.angle_gamma   90.00
#
_symmetry.space_group_name_H-M   'P 1'
#
loop_
_entity.id
_entity.type
_entity.pdbx_description
1 polymer ?
#
loop_
_entity_poly.entity_id
_entity_poly.type
_entity_poly.pdbx_seq_one_letter_code
_entity_poly.pdbx_strand_id
1 'polypeptide(L)' 'MFDTLYSHKDQIEVVFGEPLEWRRLNDLKASRILLELNGGYRDDESEWQQTIEKMVDAMIRLEKAMSPFVAELKAIG' A
#
# COMPACT_ATOMS: atom_id res chain seq x y z
N MET A 1 9.27 9.59 7.53
CA MET A 1 8.80 8.54 6.60
C MET A 1 7.28 8.52 6.50
N PHE A 2 6.53 8.12 7.54
CA PHE A 2 5.05 8.11 7.46
C PHE A 2 4.47 9.49 7.16
N ASP A 3 4.83 10.52 7.94
CA ASP A 3 4.28 11.88 7.77
C ASP A 3 4.56 12.46 6.37
N THR A 4 5.75 12.17 5.82
CA THR A 4 6.13 12.55 4.45
C THR A 4 5.25 11.85 3.43
N LEU A 5 5.02 10.54 3.54
CA LEU A 5 4.12 9.84 2.62
C LEU A 5 2.67 10.33 2.79
N TYR A 6 2.25 10.62 4.03
CA TYR A 6 0.91 11.10 4.34
C TYR A 6 0.65 12.51 3.79
N SER A 7 1.67 13.39 3.72
CA SER A 7 1.51 14.70 3.07
C SER A 7 1.25 14.62 1.56
N HIS A 8 1.54 13.47 0.94
CA HIS A 8 1.23 13.17 -0.46
C HIS A 8 0.05 12.20 -0.64
N LYS A 9 -0.75 11.96 0.42
CA LYS A 9 -1.83 10.96 0.43
C LYS A 9 -2.73 11.03 -0.79
N ASP A 10 -3.25 12.22 -1.11
CA ASP A 10 -4.20 12.36 -2.21
C ASP A 10 -3.55 12.06 -3.57
N GLN A 11 -2.28 12.46 -3.77
CA GLN A 11 -1.53 12.15 -4.99
C GLN A 11 -1.27 10.65 -5.12
N ILE A 12 -0.90 10.01 -4.00
CA ILE A 12 -0.67 8.57 -3.94
C ILE A 12 -1.95 7.80 -4.25
N GLU A 13 -3.08 8.15 -3.61
CA GLU A 13 -4.36 7.47 -3.82
C GLU A 13 -4.90 7.67 -5.24
N VAL A 14 -4.67 8.84 -5.86
CA VAL A 14 -5.01 9.09 -7.28
C VAL A 14 -4.21 8.18 -8.21
N VAL A 15 -2.90 8.03 -7.99
CA VAL A 15 -2.06 7.15 -8.83
C VAL A 15 -2.31 5.67 -8.54
N PHE A 16 -2.58 5.33 -7.27
CA PHE A 16 -2.93 3.99 -6.83
C PHE A 16 -4.29 3.56 -7.41
N GLY A 17 -5.24 4.49 -7.53
CA GLY A 17 -6.54 4.29 -8.16
C GLY A 17 -7.69 3.98 -7.19
N GLU A 18 -7.41 3.90 -5.89
CA GLU A 18 -8.40 3.68 -4.83
C GLU A 18 -7.88 4.22 -3.49
N PRO A 19 -8.74 4.38 -2.46
CA PRO A 19 -8.29 4.78 -1.13
C PRO A 19 -7.39 3.71 -0.50
N LEU A 20 -6.33 4.16 0.16
CA LEU A 20 -5.49 3.31 1.00
C LEU A 20 -5.86 3.52 2.46
N GLU A 21 -5.56 2.51 3.27
CA GLU A 21 -5.66 2.65 4.71
C GLU A 21 -4.33 3.08 5.33
N TRP A 22 -4.38 4.20 6.08
CA TRP A 22 -3.22 4.83 6.70
C TRP A 22 -3.30 4.70 8.22
N ARG A 23 -2.47 3.84 8.81
CA ARG A 23 -2.44 3.59 10.27
C ARG A 23 -1.10 4.03 10.85
N ARG A 24 -1.08 5.09 11.66
CA ARG A 24 0.14 5.53 12.36
C ARG A 24 0.55 4.59 13.51
N LEU A 25 -0.37 3.76 14.01
CA LEU A 25 -0.16 2.83 15.13
C LEU A 25 0.60 3.48 16.29
N ASN A 26 0.07 4.58 16.85
CA ASN A 26 0.76 5.44 17.83
C ASN A 26 1.31 4.71 19.07
N ASP A 27 0.70 3.58 19.45
CA ASP A 27 1.14 2.74 20.57
C ASP A 27 2.38 1.89 20.25
N LEU A 28 2.80 1.87 18.97
CA LEU A 28 3.93 1.10 18.45
C LEU A 28 4.91 2.04 17.72
N LYS A 29 6.20 1.68 17.69
CA LYS A 29 7.18 2.34 16.80
C LYS A 29 7.05 1.83 15.36
N ALA A 30 5.83 1.81 14.82
CA ALA A 30 5.52 1.32 13.49
C ALA A 30 4.41 2.16 12.87
N SER A 31 4.27 2.10 11.55
CA SER A 31 3.12 2.66 10.83
C SER A 31 2.81 1.75 9.63
N ARG A 32 1.60 1.81 9.10
CA ARG A 32 1.16 1.00 7.96
C ARG A 32 0.42 1.86 6.95
N ILE A 33 0.65 1.54 5.69
CA ILE A 33 -0.10 2.01 4.52
C ILE A 33 -0.48 0.72 3.81
N LEU A 34 -1.77 0.40 3.69
CA LEU A 34 -2.21 -0.90 3.22
C LEU A 34 -3.50 -0.83 2.41
N LEU A 35 -3.72 -1.87 1.60
CA LEU A 35 -5.01 -2.21 1.00
C LEU A 35 -5.42 -3.58 1.56
N GLU A 36 -6.62 -3.69 2.13
CA GLU A 36 -7.17 -5.00 2.52
C GLU A 36 -7.88 -5.62 1.32
N LEU A 37 -7.44 -6.82 0.93
CA LEU A 37 -8.06 -7.63 -0.11
C LEU A 37 -8.77 -8.82 0.53
N ASN A 38 -9.99 -9.12 0.06
CA ASN A 38 -10.67 -10.36 0.41
C ASN A 38 -10.01 -11.53 -0.34
N GLY A 39 -9.88 -12.65 0.35
CA GLY A 39 -9.18 -13.81 -0.18
C GLY A 39 -8.31 -14.47 0.89
N GLY A 40 -7.84 -15.68 0.62
CA GLY A 40 -6.77 -16.29 1.39
C GLY A 40 -6.79 -17.81 1.37
N TYR A 41 -5.89 -18.40 2.15
CA TYR A 41 -5.68 -19.84 2.19
C TYR A 41 -6.90 -20.64 2.70
N ARG A 42 -7.87 -19.98 3.33
CA ARG A 42 -9.09 -20.60 3.85
C ARG A 42 -10.22 -20.67 2.82
N ASP A 43 -10.08 -19.93 1.73
CA ASP A 43 -11.05 -19.95 0.64
C ASP A 43 -10.80 -21.18 -0.24
N ASP A 44 -11.74 -21.43 -1.17
CA ASP A 44 -11.60 -22.53 -2.12
C ASP A 44 -10.32 -22.37 -2.94
N GLU A 45 -9.62 -23.47 -3.19
CA GLU A 45 -8.35 -23.47 -3.94
C GLU A 45 -8.50 -22.88 -5.35
N SER A 46 -9.69 -23.01 -5.94
CA SER A 46 -10.01 -22.39 -7.23
C SER A 46 -10.00 -20.85 -7.20
N GLU A 47 -10.15 -20.22 -6.03
CA GLU A 47 -10.14 -18.77 -5.84
C GLU A 47 -8.75 -18.21 -5.55
N TRP A 48 -7.78 -19.08 -5.21
CA TRP A 48 -6.43 -18.65 -4.82
C TRP A 48 -5.71 -17.91 -5.95
N GLN A 49 -5.81 -18.42 -7.18
CA GLN A 49 -5.17 -17.80 -8.34
C GLN A 49 -5.68 -16.37 -8.54
N GLN A 50 -6.99 -16.16 -8.47
CA GLN A 50 -7.59 -14.84 -8.61
C GLN A 50 -7.16 -13.90 -7.48
N THR A 51 -7.07 -14.40 -6.25
CA THR A 51 -6.61 -13.62 -5.09
C THR A 51 -5.16 -13.17 -5.26
N ILE A 52 -4.30 -14.06 -5.73
CA ILE A 52 -2.89 -13.76 -6.01
C ILE A 52 -2.78 -12.71 -7.11
N GLU A 53 -3.54 -12.83 -8.19
CA GLU A 53 -3.55 -11.85 -9.28
C GLU A 53 -3.95 -10.45 -8.81
N LYS A 54 -5.01 -10.35 -7.99
CA LYS A 54 -5.44 -9.07 -7.38
C LYS A 54 -4.34 -8.48 -6.49
N MET A 55 -3.68 -9.32 -5.69
CA MET A 55 -2.59 -8.90 -4.83
C MET A 55 -1.38 -8.41 -5.63
N VAL A 56 -1.00 -9.10 -6.71
CA VAL A 56 0.11 -8.70 -7.59
C VAL A 56 -0.19 -7.37 -8.27
N ASP A 57 -1.39 -7.19 -8.82
CA ASP A 57 -1.81 -5.93 -9.43
C ASP A 57 -1.75 -4.77 -8.43
N ALA A 58 -2.32 -4.97 -7.23
CA ALA A 58 -2.27 -3.97 -6.16
C ALA A 58 -0.83 -3.61 -5.79
N MET A 59 0.08 -4.58 -5.71
CA MET A 59 1.50 -4.33 -5.40
C MET A 59 2.21 -3.51 -6.48
N ILE A 60 1.90 -3.75 -7.77
CA ILE A 60 2.45 -2.96 -8.88
C ILE A 60 1.95 -1.51 -8.81
N ARG A 61 0.64 -1.31 -8.56
CA ARG A 61 0.07 0.03 -8.40
C ARG A 61 0.64 0.75 -7.18
N LEU A 62 0.84 0.04 -6.08
CA LEU A 62 1.41 0.59 -4.85
C LEU A 62 2.84 1.05 -5.06
N GLU A 63 3.69 0.23 -5.69
CA GLU A 63 5.07 0.62 -6.02
C GLU A 63 5.07 1.88 -6.87
N LYS A 64 4.31 1.91 -7.97
CA LYS A 64 4.23 3.06 -8.87
C LYS A 64 3.80 4.34 -8.15
N ALA A 65 2.81 4.25 -7.25
CA ALA A 65 2.29 5.39 -6.51
C ALA A 65 3.28 5.91 -5.45
N MET A 66 4.04 5.01 -4.80
CA MET A 66 4.93 5.37 -3.70
C MET A 66 6.36 5.72 -4.13
N SER A 67 6.85 5.15 -5.24
CA SER A 67 8.25 5.27 -5.70
C SER A 67 8.77 6.71 -5.74
N PRO A 68 8.03 7.72 -6.27
CA PRO A 68 8.49 9.10 -6.30
C PRO A 68 8.77 9.69 -4.91
N PHE A 69 7.90 9.42 -3.95
CA PHE A 69 7.96 10.00 -2.60
C PHE A 69 8.94 9.24 -1.69
N VAL A 70 9.16 7.96 -1.95
CA VAL A 70 10.20 7.17 -1.25
C VAL A 70 11.60 7.58 -1.70
N ALA A 71 11.78 7.96 -2.97
CA ALA A 71 13.05 8.49 -3.45
C ALA A 71 13.44 9.79 -2.74
N GLU A 72 12.48 10.68 -2.48
CA GLU A 72 12.69 11.93 -1.73
C GLU A 72 13.16 11.67 -0.29
N LEU A 73 12.68 10.59 0.35
CA LEU A 73 13.11 10.20 1.69
C LEU A 73 14.58 9.75 1.77
N LYS A 74 15.13 9.20 0.68
CA LYS A 74 16.54 8.78 0.63
C LYS A 74 17.51 9.95 0.47
N ALA A 75 17.05 11.10 -0.02
CA ALA A 75 17.88 12.29 -0.22
C ALA A 75 18.12 13.11 1.06
N ILE A 76 17.42 12.79 2.15
CA ILE A 76 17.47 13.50 3.44
C ILE A 76 18.24 12.67 4.50
N GLY A 77 18.81 11.52 4.11
CA GLY A 77 19.55 10.60 4.98
C GLY A 77 21.05 10.59 4.73
#